data_AF-A0A0B1TJM3-F1
#
_entry.id   AF-A0A0B1TJM3-F1
#
_cell.length_a   1.000
_cell.length_b   1.000
_cell.length_c   1.000
_cell.angle_alpha   90.00
_cell.angle_beta   90.00
_cell.angle_gamma   90.00
#
_symmetry.space_group_name_H-M   'P 1'
#
loop_
_entity.id
_entity.type
_entity.pdbx_description
1 polymer ?
#
loop_
_entity_poly.entity_id
_entity_poly.type
_entity_poly.pdbx_seq_one_letter_code
_entity_poly.pdbx_strand_id
1 'polypeptide(L)' 'MPVSSKTAITGRGTVVVGTIEQGILKKGDKVEIKGDDKEVSTVASDIQVFGKSVKE' A
#
# COMPACT_ATOMS: atom_id res chain seq x y z
N MET A 1 -8.32 -3.80 0.60
CA MET A 1 -7.16 -4.29 -0.17
C MET A 1 -6.47 -5.38 0.63
N PRO A 2 -6.69 -6.66 0.31
CA PRO A 2 -5.92 -7.77 0.88
C PRO A 2 -4.44 -7.69 0.48
N VAL A 3 -3.56 -8.00 1.42
CA VAL A 3 -2.10 -8.01 1.21
C VAL A 3 -1.67 -9.40 0.75
N SER A 4 -1.15 -9.50 -0.47
CA SER A 4 -0.62 -10.75 -1.04
C SER A 4 0.85 -10.98 -0.69
N SER A 5 1.66 -9.92 -0.69
CA SER A 5 3.09 -10.01 -0.36
C SER A 5 3.64 -8.68 0.14
N LYS A 6 4.75 -8.73 0.87
CA LYS A 6 5.49 -7.56 1.37
C LYS A 6 6.98 -7.71 1.04
N THR A 7 7.59 -6.62 0.60
CA THR A 7 9.03 -6.55 0.32
C THR A 7 9.59 -5.26 0.89
N ALA A 8 10.69 -5.35 1.63
CA ALA A 8 11.46 -4.18 2.04
C ALA A 8 12.48 -3.83 0.95
N ILE A 9 12.38 -2.62 0.39
CA ILE A 9 13.31 -2.12 -0.61
C ILE A 9 14.20 -1.06 0.05
N THR A 10 15.50 -1.33 0.10
CA THR A 10 16.50 -0.39 0.63
C THR A 10 16.40 0.96 -0.09
N GLY A 11 16.22 2.04 0.67
CA GLY A 11 16.08 3.40 0.14
C GLY A 11 14.68 3.81 -0.34
N ARG A 12 13.69 2.89 -0.37
CA ARG A 12 12.28 3.20 -0.65
C ARG A 12 11.33 2.89 0.50
N GLY A 13 11.72 1.95 1.37
CA GLY A 13 10.89 1.48 2.49
C GLY A 13 10.17 0.17 2.16
N THR A 14 9.10 -0.10 2.91
CA THR A 14 8.29 -1.31 2.76
C THR A 14 7.26 -1.13 1.65
N VAL A 15 7.32 -2.01 0.65
CA VAL A 15 6.34 -2.09 -0.43
C VAL A 15 5.40 -3.26 -0.16
N VAL A 16 4.11 -2.99 -0.27
CA VAL A 16 3.04 -3.97 -0.06
C VAL A 16 2.33 -4.19 -1.39
N VAL A 17 2.19 -5.45 -1.79
CA VAL A 17 1.52 -5.83 -3.03
C VAL A 17 0.19 -6.48 -2.69
N GLY A 18 -0.86 -6.03 -3.36
CA GLY A 18 -2.22 -6.54 -3.20
C GLY A 18 -3.14 -5.99 -4.27
N THR A 19 -4.37 -6.48 -4.27
CA THR A 19 -5.41 -6.04 -5.20
C THR A 19 -6.47 -5.27 -4.42
N ILE A 20 -6.92 -4.14 -4.96
CA ILE A 20 -8.05 -3.40 -4.39
C ILE A 20 -9.34 -4.11 -4.79
N GLU A 21 -10.01 -4.76 -3.85
CA GLU A 21 -11.30 -5.42 -4.10
C GLU A 21 -12.46 -4.43 -4.17
N GLN A 22 -12.40 -3.35 -3.41
CA GLN A 22 -13.44 -2.32 -3.33
C GLN A 22 -12.83 -0.95 -3.02
N GLY A 23 -13.47 0.11 -3.52
CA GLY A 23 -13.08 1.50 -3.28
C GLY A 23 -11.99 2.03 -4.22
N ILE A 24 -11.48 3.22 -3.90
CA ILE A 24 -10.43 3.92 -4.64
C ILE A 24 -9.37 4.32 -3.62
N LEU A 25 -8.09 4.04 -3.92
CA LEU A 25 -6.95 4.46 -3.11
C LEU A 25 -6.14 5.48 -3.90
N LYS A 26 -5.89 6.66 -3.32
CA LYS A 26 -5.08 7.69 -3.99
C LYS A 26 -3.74 7.84 -3.30
N LYS A 27 -2.77 8.38 -4.04
CA LYS A 27 -1.46 8.71 -3.48
C LYS A 27 -1.62 9.79 -2.42
N GLY A 28 -1.01 9.55 -1.26
CA GLY A 28 -1.08 10.44 -0.09
C GLY A 28 -2.26 10.18 0.84
N ASP A 29 -3.14 9.23 0.52
CA ASP A 29 -4.20 8.84 1.45
C ASP A 29 -3.63 8.22 2.73
N LYS A 30 -4.27 8.54 3.85
CA LYS A 30 -4.00 7.88 5.13
C LYS A 30 -4.65 6.51 5.11
N VAL A 31 -3.86 5.48 5.41
CA VAL A 31 -4.30 4.09 5.38
C VAL A 31 -4.02 3.42 6.71
N GLU A 32 -4.83 2.42 7.03
CA GLU A 32 -4.69 1.62 8.24
C GLU A 32 -4.48 0.17 7.84
N ILE A 33 -3.32 -0.38 8.20
CA ILE A 33 -3.00 -1.79 7.94
C ILE A 33 -3.49 -2.57 9.14
N LYS A 34 -4.46 -3.45 8.93
CA LYS A 34 -5.05 -4.31 9.97
C LYS A 34 -4.59 -5.76 9.77
N GLY A 35 -4.12 -6.39 10.85
CA GLY A 35 -3.73 -7.81 10.86
C GLY A 35 -3.15 -8.23 12.21
N ASP A 36 -3.32 -9.50 12.59
CA ASP A 36 -2.79 -10.07 13.85
C ASP A 36 -3.14 -9.23 15.10
N ASP A 37 -4.39 -8.74 15.17
CA ASP A 37 -4.90 -7.86 16.24
C ASP A 37 -4.13 -6.53 16.40
N LYS A 38 -3.36 -6.16 15.37
CA LYS A 38 -2.60 -4.92 15.31
C LYS A 38 -3.12 -4.02 14.20
N GLU A 39 -3.11 -2.74 14.50
CA GLU A 39 -3.47 -1.68 13.58
C GLU A 39 -2.28 -0.74 13.43
N VAL A 40 -1.81 -0.57 12.20
CA VAL A 40 -0.71 0.32 11.88
C VAL A 40 -1.23 1.42 10.95
N SER A 41 -1.35 2.62 11.49
CA SER A 41 -1.69 3.81 10.70
C SER A 41 -0.47 4.31 9.94
N THR A 42 -0.58 4.44 8.62
CA THR A 42 0.48 4.95 7.74
C THR A 42 -0.13 5.77 6.60
N VAL A 43 0.69 6.18 5.64
CA VAL A 43 0.28 6.93 4.45
C VAL A 43 0.71 6.16 3.20
N ALA A 44 -0.17 6.08 2.21
CA ALA A 44 0.12 5.52 0.90
C ALA A 44 0.99 6.49 0.08
N SER A 45 2.28 6.56 0.40
CA SER A 45 3.21 7.55 -0.17
C SER A 45 3.42 7.41 -1.69
N ASP A 46 3.36 6.19 -2.23
CA ASP A 46 3.48 5.93 -3.66
C ASP A 46 2.64 4.71 -4.04
N ILE A 47 2.00 4.77 -5.22
CA ILE A 47 1.15 3.69 -5.74
C ILE A 47 1.66 3.34 -7.13
N GLN A 48 1.96 2.06 -7.33
CA GLN A 48 2.49 1.54 -8.59
C GLN A 48 1.62 0.39 -9.09
N VAL A 49 1.23 0.47 -10.36
CA VAL A 49 0.48 -0.58 -11.06
C VAL A 49 1.34 -1.04 -12.23
N PHE A 50 1.76 -2.31 -12.22
CA PHE A 50 2.69 -2.89 -13.20
C PHE A 50 3.98 -2.05 -13.42
N GLY A 51 4.56 -1.54 -12.33
CA GLY A 51 5.81 -0.75 -12.38
C GLY A 51 5.63 0.68 -12.93
N LYS A 52 4.41 1.12 -13.21
CA LYS A 52 4.10 2.51 -13.56
C LYS A 52 3.53 3.21 -12.34
N SER A 53 4.08 4.38 -12.01
CA SER A 53 3.50 5.24 -10.98
C SER A 53 2.14 5.74 -11.44
N VAL A 54 1.13 5.56 -10.59
CA VAL A 54 -0.21 6.11 -10.81
C VAL A 54 -0.23 7.53 -10.27
N LYS A 55 -0.51 8.50 -11.14
CA LYS A 55 -0.92 9.84 -10.73
C LYS A 55 -2.45 9.81 -10.80
N GLU A 56 -3.07 9.96 -9.63
CA GLU A 56 -4.53 10.04 -9.41
C GLU A 56 -5.29 8.73 -9.17
#